data_AF-A0A951SUS0-F1
#
_entry.id   AF-A0A951SUS0-F1
#
_cell.length_a   1.000
_cell.length_b   1.000
_cell.length_c   1.000
_cell.angle_alpha   90.00
_cell.angle_beta   90.00
_cell.angle_gamma   90.00
#
_symmetry.space_group_name_H-M   'P 1'
#
loop_
_entity.id
_entity.type
_entity.pdbx_description
1 polymer ?
#
loop_
_entity_poly.entity_id
_entity_poly.type
_entity_poly.pdbx_seq_one_letter_code
_entity_poly.pdbx_strand_id
1 'polypeptide(L)'
;MTRLWITIILTMFLFSCSSKNDPIDHSLEYPPGDELAGQFALKPSYHNEWLTITPDGKVEFKIEDNKKITGLAYKNKFRLIVFLDQDVDPTGIFLLTDRTNNEWPGVWKGETRFLQLKNNHVHNQ
;
A
#
# COMPACT_ATOMS: atom_id res chain seq x y z
N MET A 1 -69.94 -22.09 -16.10
CA MET A 1 -69.44 -20.74 -15.72
C MET A 1 -68.52 -20.97 -14.53
N THR A 2 -67.21 -20.74 -14.51
CA THR A 2 -66.26 -19.92 -15.28
C THR A 2 -64.86 -20.54 -15.16
N ARG A 3 -64.06 -20.45 -16.23
CA ARG A 3 -62.59 -20.67 -16.26
C ARG A 3 -61.89 -19.32 -16.07
N LEU A 4 -60.70 -19.27 -15.44
CA LEU A 4 -59.59 -18.29 -15.69
C LEU A 4 -58.43 -18.63 -14.72
N TRP A 5 -57.29 -19.21 -15.14
CA TRP A 5 -56.09 -18.63 -15.79
C TRP A 5 -55.20 -17.73 -14.90
N ILE A 6 -54.04 -18.29 -14.50
CA ILE A 6 -52.66 -17.76 -14.51
C ILE A 6 -52.38 -16.39 -13.85
N THR A 7 -51.50 -16.36 -12.84
CA THR A 7 -50.26 -15.54 -12.91
C THR A 7 -49.22 -15.94 -11.86
N ILE A 8 -48.04 -16.31 -12.37
CA ILE A 8 -46.77 -16.48 -11.67
C ILE A 8 -46.34 -15.13 -11.12
N ILE A 9 -46.03 -15.05 -9.81
CA ILE A 9 -45.17 -13.98 -9.28
C ILE A 9 -44.04 -14.63 -8.49
N LEU A 10 -43.02 -14.96 -9.27
CA LEU A 10 -41.63 -15.06 -8.87
C LEU A 10 -41.21 -13.71 -8.27
N THR A 11 -41.12 -13.60 -6.95
CA THR A 11 -40.34 -12.53 -6.31
C THR A 11 -39.17 -13.15 -5.58
N MET A 12 -38.13 -13.42 -6.37
CA MET A 12 -36.76 -13.33 -5.88
C MET A 12 -36.55 -11.94 -5.29
N PHE A 13 -36.38 -11.87 -3.97
CA PHE A 13 -35.62 -10.80 -3.33
C PHE A 13 -34.41 -11.43 -2.64
N LEU A 14 -33.54 -12.02 -3.45
CA LEU A 14 -32.13 -12.14 -3.12
C LEU A 14 -31.46 -10.84 -3.56
N PHE A 15 -31.47 -9.83 -2.69
CA PHE A 15 -30.41 -8.82 -2.72
C PHE A 15 -29.57 -9.01 -1.47
N SER A 16 -28.78 -10.07 -1.51
CA SER A 16 -27.49 -10.11 -0.83
C SER A 16 -26.69 -8.89 -1.30
N CYS A 17 -26.62 -7.83 -0.48
CA CYS A 17 -25.48 -6.92 -0.55
C CYS A 17 -24.26 -7.69 -0.01
N SER A 18 -23.77 -8.65 -0.80
CA SER A 18 -22.38 -9.04 -0.75
C SER A 18 -21.64 -7.87 -1.39
N SER A 19 -21.24 -6.89 -0.56
CA SER A 19 -20.12 -6.05 -0.94
C SER A 19 -18.97 -7.01 -1.13
N LYS A 20 -18.66 -7.32 -2.39
CA LYS A 20 -17.36 -7.85 -2.75
C LYS A 20 -16.39 -6.74 -2.41
N ASN A 21 -15.95 -6.69 -1.14
CA ASN A 21 -14.68 -6.10 -0.81
C ASN A 21 -13.68 -7.00 -1.51
N ASP A 22 -13.43 -6.74 -2.79
CA ASP A 22 -12.38 -7.40 -3.53
C ASP A 22 -11.07 -6.96 -2.85
N PRO A 23 -10.36 -7.87 -2.15
CA PRO A 23 -9.12 -7.52 -1.49
C PRO A 23 -8.02 -7.13 -2.50
N ILE A 24 -8.30 -7.32 -3.80
CA ILE A 24 -7.43 -7.12 -4.97
C ILE A 24 -8.02 -6.00 -5.88
N ASP A 25 -8.82 -5.08 -5.34
CA ASP A 25 -9.17 -3.87 -6.08
C ASP A 25 -7.98 -2.90 -6.11
N HIS A 26 -7.19 -2.97 -7.17
CA HIS A 26 -6.10 -2.03 -7.47
C HIS A 26 -6.59 -0.75 -8.16
N SER A 27 -7.90 -0.56 -8.38
CA SER A 27 -8.45 0.59 -9.13
C SER A 27 -8.21 1.96 -8.48
N LEU A 28 -7.73 1.97 -7.23
CA LEU A 28 -7.44 3.16 -6.44
C LEU A 28 -5.95 3.31 -6.09
N GLU A 29 -5.06 2.68 -6.87
CA GLU A 29 -3.62 2.81 -6.69
C GLU A 29 -3.08 3.98 -7.51
N TYR A 30 -2.49 4.95 -6.80
CA TYR A 30 -1.97 6.19 -7.37
C TYR A 30 -0.53 6.41 -6.91
N PRO A 31 0.23 7.29 -7.58
CA PRO A 31 1.55 7.69 -7.11
C PRO A 31 1.51 8.18 -5.65
N PRO A 32 2.59 7.97 -4.86
CA PRO A 32 2.64 8.33 -3.45
C PRO A 32 2.41 9.83 -3.19
N GLY A 33 2.84 10.69 -4.10
CA GLY A 33 2.76 12.14 -3.96
C GLY A 33 3.77 12.70 -2.94
N ASP A 34 3.79 14.02 -2.79
CA ASP A 34 4.78 14.73 -1.95
C ASP A 34 4.72 14.33 -0.47
N GLU A 35 3.56 13.88 0.01
CA GLU A 35 3.37 13.48 1.41
C GLU A 35 4.12 12.20 1.81
N LEU A 36 4.48 11.37 0.84
CA LEU A 36 5.25 10.13 1.05
C LEU A 36 6.58 10.16 0.29
N ALA A 37 6.97 11.32 -0.24
CA ALA A 37 8.27 11.52 -0.83
C ALA A 37 9.32 11.78 0.26
N GLY A 38 10.47 11.13 0.16
CA GLY A 38 11.55 11.29 1.13
C GLY A 38 12.42 10.05 1.30
N GLN A 39 13.28 10.10 2.31
CA GLN A 39 14.08 8.97 2.73
C GLN A 39 13.46 8.32 3.97
N PHE A 40 13.39 7.00 3.98
CA PHE A 40 12.79 6.21 5.04
C PHE A 40 13.73 5.11 5.50
N ALA A 41 13.90 4.94 6.80
CA ALA A 41 14.55 3.78 7.37
C ALA A 41 13.52 2.65 7.57
N LEU A 42 13.94 1.40 7.43
CA LEU A 42 13.16 0.26 7.88
C LEU A 42 13.55 -0.07 9.32
N LYS A 43 12.56 -0.25 10.20
CA LYS A 43 12.79 -0.58 11.62
C LYS A 43 11.94 -1.76 12.10
N PRO A 44 12.41 -2.60 13.04
CA PRO A 44 13.81 -2.73 13.42
C PRO A 44 14.64 -3.04 12.18
N SER A 45 15.95 -2.84 12.22
CA SER A 45 16.82 -3.15 11.09
C SER A 45 17.96 -4.01 11.57
N TYR A 46 18.22 -5.13 10.89
CA TYR A 46 19.42 -5.94 11.15
C TYR A 46 20.66 -5.33 10.46
N HIS A 47 20.43 -4.60 9.35
CA HIS A 47 21.43 -3.92 8.54
C HIS A 47 21.08 -2.43 8.40
N ASN A 48 21.97 -1.58 7.88
CA ASN A 48 21.57 -0.20 7.54
C ASN A 48 20.75 -0.23 6.24
N GLU A 49 19.41 -0.28 6.38
CA GLU A 49 18.46 -0.36 5.27
C GLU A 49 17.63 0.92 5.16
N TRP A 50 17.54 1.49 3.96
CA TRP A 50 16.67 2.64 3.72
C TRP A 50 16.10 2.67 2.31
N LEU A 51 14.95 3.32 2.18
CA LEU A 51 14.27 3.62 0.92
C LEU A 51 14.35 5.11 0.64
N THR A 52 14.45 5.46 -0.64
CA THR A 52 14.11 6.79 -1.14
C THR A 52 12.89 6.64 -2.02
N ILE A 53 11.82 7.38 -1.73
CA ILE A 53 10.58 7.38 -2.49
C ILE A 53 10.40 8.77 -3.09
N THR A 54 10.11 8.84 -4.38
CA THR A 54 9.79 10.09 -5.08
C THR A 54 8.27 10.29 -5.17
N PRO A 55 7.79 11.52 -5.43
CA PRO A 55 6.35 11.78 -5.57
C PRO A 55 5.68 10.98 -6.69
N ASP A 56 6.41 10.73 -7.79
CA ASP A 56 5.96 9.92 -8.93
C ASP A 56 6.02 8.40 -8.67
N GLY A 57 6.48 7.98 -7.49
CA GLY A 57 6.46 6.59 -7.06
C GLY A 57 7.69 5.79 -7.44
N LYS A 58 8.80 6.41 -7.86
CA LYS A 58 10.06 5.68 -7.99
C LYS A 58 10.64 5.39 -6.61
N VAL A 59 11.19 4.19 -6.47
CA VAL A 59 11.80 3.73 -5.23
C VAL A 59 13.25 3.37 -5.48
N GLU A 60 14.13 3.83 -4.59
CA GLU A 60 15.50 3.33 -4.47
C GLU A 60 15.70 2.74 -3.08
N PHE A 61 15.90 1.43 -3.01
CA PHE A 61 16.23 0.72 -1.80
C PHE A 61 17.74 0.49 -1.72
N LYS A 62 18.32 0.73 -0.53
CA LYS A 62 19.74 0.51 -0.26
C LYS A 62 19.92 -0.34 0.99
N ILE A 63 20.79 -1.34 0.89
CA ILE A 63 21.33 -2.14 2.01
C ILE A 63 22.84 -1.90 2.02
N GLU A 64 23.38 -1.45 3.17
CA GLU A 64 24.82 -1.38 3.45
C GLU A 64 25.66 -0.78 2.31
N ASP A 65 25.56 0.54 2.08
CA ASP A 65 26.35 1.40 1.15
C ASP A 65 26.64 0.91 -0.30
N ASN A 66 26.29 -0.32 -0.68
CA ASN A 66 26.80 -1.00 -1.87
C ASN A 66 25.70 -1.65 -2.71
N LYS A 67 24.59 -2.13 -2.12
CA LYS A 67 23.50 -2.72 -2.91
C LYS A 67 22.37 -1.71 -3.10
N LYS A 68 22.21 -1.21 -4.33
CA LYS A 68 21.08 -0.38 -4.76
C LYS A 68 20.11 -1.24 -5.57
N ILE A 69 18.84 -1.21 -5.19
CA ILE A 69 17.74 -1.89 -5.87
C ILE A 69 16.69 -0.83 -6.21
N THR A 70 16.17 -0.83 -7.44
CA THR A 70 15.16 0.13 -7.88
C THR A 70 13.78 -0.49 -7.96
N GLY A 71 12.76 0.33 -7.86
CA GLY A 71 11.39 -0.16 -7.79
C GLY A 71 10.35 0.93 -7.99
N LEU A 72 9.10 0.54 -7.73
CA LEU A 72 7.94 1.41 -7.77
C LEU A 72 7.16 1.31 -6.47
N ALA A 73 6.50 2.41 -6.11
CA ALA A 73 5.58 2.50 -5.00
C ALA A 73 4.25 3.10 -5.46
N TYR A 74 3.18 2.54 -4.92
CA TYR A 74 1.83 3.01 -5.11
C TYR A 74 1.16 3.16 -3.77
N LYS A 75 0.23 4.10 -3.65
CA LYS A 75 -0.59 4.23 -2.47
C LYS A 75 -2.06 4.14 -2.81
N ASN A 76 -2.84 3.79 -1.81
CA ASN A 76 -4.26 4.12 -1.76
C ASN A 76 -4.56 4.83 -0.43
N LYS A 77 -5.84 4.94 -0.08
CA LYS A 77 -6.28 5.60 1.16
C LYS A 77 -5.68 4.96 2.44
N PHE A 78 -5.34 3.68 2.42
CA PHE A 78 -5.02 2.90 3.60
C PHE A 78 -3.58 2.39 3.64
N ARG A 79 -2.95 2.18 2.48
CA ARG A 79 -1.64 1.53 2.39
C ARG A 79 -0.73 2.19 1.35
N LEU A 80 0.56 2.12 1.64
CA LEU A 80 1.65 2.27 0.69
C LEU A 80 2.15 0.86 0.33
N ILE A 81 2.33 0.60 -0.94
CA ILE A 81 2.75 -0.69 -1.50
C ILE A 81 4.03 -0.44 -2.28
N VAL A 82 5.06 -1.25 -2.05
CA VAL A 82 6.39 -1.11 -2.64
C VAL A 82 6.76 -2.40 -3.37
N PHE A 83 7.20 -2.26 -4.62
CA PHE A 83 7.70 -3.32 -5.48
C PHE A 83 9.15 -3.00 -5.84
N LEU A 84 10.07 -3.94 -5.64
CA LEU A 84 11.47 -3.83 -6.10
C LEU A 84 11.70 -4.77 -7.29
N ASP A 85 12.72 -4.48 -8.10
CA ASP A 85 13.18 -5.35 -9.22
C ASP A 85 12.08 -5.75 -10.23
N GLN A 86 10.99 -4.97 -10.31
CA GLN A 86 9.80 -5.27 -11.12
C GLN A 86 9.08 -6.56 -10.72
N ASP A 87 9.19 -6.96 -9.44
CA ASP A 87 8.48 -8.10 -8.89
C ASP A 87 6.96 -7.94 -9.05
N VAL A 88 6.28 -9.07 -9.29
CA VAL A 88 4.81 -9.14 -9.36
C VAL A 88 4.20 -9.04 -7.96
N ASP A 89 4.92 -9.58 -6.96
CA ASP A 89 4.51 -9.52 -5.56
C ASP A 89 5.09 -8.28 -4.87
N PRO A 90 4.33 -7.63 -3.98
CA PRO A 90 4.84 -6.47 -3.26
C PRO A 90 5.97 -6.88 -2.32
N THR A 91 7.11 -6.20 -2.46
CA THR A 91 8.22 -6.30 -1.52
C THR A 91 7.84 -5.77 -0.13
N GLY A 92 6.99 -4.74 -0.06
CA GLY A 92 6.50 -4.22 1.21
C GLY A 92 5.14 -3.56 1.13
N ILE A 93 4.40 -3.60 2.25
CA ILE A 93 3.11 -2.96 2.43
C ILE A 93 3.08 -2.29 3.79
N PHE A 94 2.83 -0.97 3.82
CA PHE A 94 2.79 -0.15 5.04
C PHE A 94 1.43 0.53 5.20
N LEU A 95 0.89 0.52 6.40
CA LEU A 95 -0.42 1.10 6.73
C LEU A 95 -0.29 2.60 6.96
N LEU A 96 -1.04 3.39 6.19
CA LEU A 96 -1.08 4.85 6.25
C LEU A 96 -2.10 5.40 7.25
N THR A 97 -2.93 4.53 7.81
CA THR A 97 -4.06 4.89 8.70
C THR A 97 -3.62 5.42 10.04
N ASP A 98 -2.38 5.12 10.47
CA ASP A 98 -1.81 5.59 11.71
C ASP A 98 -0.56 6.42 11.40
N ARG A 99 -0.67 7.74 11.47
CA ARG A 99 0.42 8.69 11.18
C ARG A 99 1.13 9.15 12.47
N THR A 100 1.22 8.31 13.48
CA THR A 100 1.99 8.66 14.68
C THR A 100 3.48 8.73 14.35
N ASN A 101 4.09 9.91 14.53
CA ASN A 101 5.55 10.12 14.49
C ASN A 101 6.25 9.83 13.15
N ASN A 102 5.58 10.00 12.00
CA ASN A 102 6.12 9.69 10.67
C ASN A 102 6.67 8.25 10.56
N GLU A 103 5.99 7.32 11.23
CA GLU A 103 6.33 5.91 11.28
C GLU A 103 5.09 5.12 10.89
N TRP A 104 5.21 4.28 9.84
CA TRP A 104 4.10 3.49 9.32
C TRP A 104 4.39 2.00 9.54
N PRO A 105 3.58 1.28 10.33
CA PRO A 105 3.74 -0.15 10.51
C PRO A 105 3.39 -0.90 9.24
N GLY A 106 4.04 -2.03 9.00
CA GLY A 106 3.83 -2.82 7.80
C GLY A 106 4.59 -4.12 7.78
N VAL A 107 4.65 -4.68 6.57
CA VAL A 107 5.41 -5.90 6.26
C VAL A 107 6.44 -5.54 5.19
N TRP A 108 7.66 -6.03 5.35
CA TRP A 108 8.73 -5.92 4.36
C TRP A 108 9.39 -7.29 4.19
N LYS A 109 9.35 -7.84 2.98
CA LYS A 109 9.87 -9.18 2.64
C LYS A 109 9.40 -10.28 3.61
N GLY A 110 8.13 -10.20 4.02
CA GLY A 110 7.51 -11.16 4.93
C GLY A 110 7.71 -10.88 6.43
N GLU A 111 8.47 -9.86 6.80
CA GLU A 111 8.73 -9.51 8.21
C GLU A 111 7.98 -8.25 8.65
N THR A 112 7.52 -8.21 9.90
CA THR A 112 6.94 -6.99 10.48
C THR A 112 8.02 -5.91 10.62
N ARG A 113 7.79 -4.77 9.96
CA ARG A 113 8.68 -3.61 10.00
C ARG A 113 7.87 -2.31 10.11
N PHE A 114 8.57 -1.23 10.37
CA PHE A 114 8.11 0.13 10.35
C PHE A 114 8.87 0.88 9.28
N LEU A 115 8.15 1.57 8.41
CA LEU A 115 8.71 2.57 7.51
C LEU A 115 8.78 3.89 8.28
N GLN A 116 9.98 4.34 8.63
CA GLN A 116 10.15 5.56 9.41
C GLN A 116 10.83 6.63 8.57
N LEU A 117 10.21 7.80 8.46
CA LEU A 117 10.82 8.94 7.79
C LEU A 117 12.15 9.30 8.47
N LYS A 118 13.24 9.32 7.72
CA LYS A 118 14.50 9.89 8.18
C LYS A 118 14.31 11.41 8.15
N ASN A 119 14.10 12.01 9.31
CA ASN A 119 14.20 13.45 9.43
C ASN A 119 15.63 13.85 9.03
N ASN A 120 15.79 14.39 7.83
CA ASN A 120 16.93 15.24 7.57
C ASN A 120 16.74 16.41 8.54
N HIS A 121 17.54 16.48 9.60
CA HIS A 121 17.73 17.73 10.31
C HIS A 121 18.22 18.73 9.26
N VAL A 122 17.29 19.51 8.71
CA VAL A 122 17.61 20.79 8.09
C VAL A 122 18.10 21.62 9.26
N HIS A 123 19.41 21.59 9.47
CA HIS A 123 20.10 22.51 10.34
C HIS A 123 19.98 23.87 9.63
N ASN A 124 18.91 24.61 9.92
CA ASN A 124 18.89 26.03 9.65
C ASN A 124 19.97 26.64 10.55
N GLN A 125 21.11 26.94 9.95
CA GLN A 125 22.04 27.96 10.42
C GLN A 125 21.47 29.33 10.08
#